data_AF-A0A0U2ZXJ8-F1
#
_entry.id   AF-A0A0U2ZXJ8-F1
#
_cell.length_a   1.000
_cell.length_b   1.000
_cell.length_c   1.000
_cell.angle_alpha   90.00
_cell.angle_beta   90.00
_cell.angle_gamma   90.00
#
_symmetry.space_group_name_H-M   'P 1'
#
loop_
_entity.id
_entity.type
_entity.pdbx_description
1 polymer ?
#
loop_
_entity_poly.entity_id
_entity_poly.type
_entity_poly.pdbx_seq_one_letter_code
_entity_poly.pdbx_strand_id
1 'polypeptide(L)'
;MLRQTFDSEARLSYVLAVLAGVLGATAFTHSAGYFVTFMTGNAQRAVLGYFRDDVVLSVTAGLLLLSFVAGVVVASVCRRHFWVAHPHGPTVLTTFSLLAATIVDVFDEGWSESQ
;
A
#
# COMPACT_ATOMS: atom_id res chain seq x y z
N MET A 1 23.97 23.59 8.86
CA MET A 1 22.53 23.53 8.49
C MET A 1 22.22 22.31 7.63
N LEU A 2 22.86 22.11 6.47
CA LEU A 2 22.65 20.95 5.58
C LEU A 2 22.76 19.57 6.26
N ARG A 3 23.71 19.38 7.18
CA ARG A 3 23.89 18.10 7.88
C ARG A 3 22.73 17.75 8.83
N GLN A 4 22.02 18.74 9.37
CA GLN A 4 20.88 18.51 10.27
C GLN A 4 19.60 18.16 9.51
N THR A 5 19.38 18.74 8.32
CA THR A 5 18.23 18.39 7.47
C THR A 5 18.36 16.97 6.92
N PHE A 6 19.54 16.60 6.42
CA PHE A 6 19.81 15.23 5.95
C PHE A 6 19.59 14.18 7.06
N ASP A 7 20.01 14.47 8.30
CA ASP A 7 19.82 13.55 9.43
C ASP A 7 18.33 13.39 9.80
N SER A 8 17.56 14.48 9.73
CA SER A 8 16.11 14.44 9.98
C SER A 8 15.34 13.69 8.89
N GLU A 9 15.69 13.87 7.61
CA GLU A 9 15.10 13.13 6.50
C GLU A 9 15.45 11.64 6.56
N ALA A 10 16.70 11.31 6.89
CA ALA A 10 17.13 9.93 7.10
C ALA A 10 16.32 9.26 8.22
N ARG A 11 16.16 9.94 9.38
CA ARG A 11 15.37 9.42 10.50
C ARG A 11 13.91 9.19 10.12
N LEU A 12 13.30 10.12 9.37
CA LEU A 12 11.95 9.95 8.85
C LEU A 12 11.85 8.76 7.89
N SER A 13 12.83 8.59 7.00
CA SER A 13 12.85 7.46 6.05
C SER A 13 12.93 6.10 6.76
N TYR A 14 13.69 6.00 7.87
CA TYR A 14 13.73 4.79 8.69
C TYR A 14 12.37 4.49 9.31
N VAL A 15 11.69 5.49 9.87
CA VAL A 15 10.35 5.31 10.45
C VAL A 15 9.34 4.87 9.39
N LEU A 16 9.36 5.50 8.20
CA LEU A 16 8.49 5.12 7.09
C LEU A 16 8.78 3.70 6.57
N ALA A 17 10.05 3.30 6.53
CA ALA A 17 10.45 1.95 6.14
C ALA A 17 9.94 0.89 7.15
N VAL A 18 10.05 1.17 8.46
CA VAL A 18 9.48 0.30 9.50
C VAL A 18 7.96 0.21 9.34
N LEU A 19 7.28 1.35 9.16
CA LEU A 19 5.82 1.39 8.98
C LEU A 19 5.38 0.61 7.74
N ALA A 20 6.09 0.74 6.62
CA ALA A 20 5.83 -0.05 5.42
C ALA A 20 6.02 -1.57 5.67
N GLY A 21 7.02 -1.96 6.46
CA GLY A 21 7.24 -3.34 6.86
C GLY A 21 6.08 -3.91 7.70
N VAL A 22 5.61 -3.14 8.69
CA VAL A 22 4.46 -3.52 9.54
C VAL A 22 3.19 -3.67 8.70
N LEU A 23 2.90 -2.73 7.81
CA LEU A 23 1.76 -2.82 6.89
C LEU A 23 1.84 -4.07 5.99
N GLY A 24 3.04 -4.42 5.53
CA GLY A 24 3.27 -5.66 4.78
C GLY A 24 2.97 -6.91 5.60
N ALA A 25 3.37 -6.92 6.87
CA ALA A 25 3.13 -8.05 7.78
C ALA A 25 1.63 -8.21 8.11
N THR A 26 0.93 -7.13 8.44
CA THR A 26 -0.51 -7.16 8.74
C THR A 26 -1.35 -7.55 7.52
N ALA A 27 -0.98 -7.04 6.34
CA ALA A 27 -1.61 -7.43 5.09
C ALA A 27 -1.43 -8.93 4.82
N PHE A 28 -0.23 -9.49 5.06
CA PHE A 28 0.00 -10.92 4.89
C PHE A 28 -0.85 -11.77 5.84
N THR A 29 -1.02 -11.35 7.09
CA THR A 29 -1.84 -12.09 8.06
C THR A 29 -3.34 -12.06 7.72
N HIS A 30 -3.84 -10.97 7.13
CA HIS A 30 -5.26 -10.85 6.77
C HIS A 30 -5.59 -11.34 5.35
N SER A 31 -4.62 -11.38 4.42
CA SER A 31 -4.91 -11.67 3.01
C SER A 31 -4.85 -13.17 2.66
N ALA A 32 -5.22 -14.08 3.57
CA ALA A 32 -5.22 -15.53 3.30
C ALA A 32 -3.94 -16.07 2.61
N GLY A 33 -2.76 -15.50 2.92
CA GLY A 33 -1.47 -15.88 2.30
C GLY A 33 -1.11 -15.17 0.99
N TYR A 34 -1.81 -14.10 0.58
CA TYR A 34 -1.30 -13.17 -0.44
C TYR A 34 -0.28 -12.22 0.17
N PHE A 35 0.80 -12.00 -0.57
CA PHE A 35 1.80 -11.01 -0.20
C PHE A 35 1.53 -9.70 -0.92
N VAL A 36 0.69 -8.84 -0.33
CA VAL A 36 0.28 -7.56 -0.94
C VAL A 36 1.46 -6.64 -1.29
N THR A 37 2.63 -6.82 -0.69
CA THR A 37 3.85 -6.03 -1.02
C THR A 37 4.78 -6.72 -2.02
N PHE A 38 4.68 -8.05 -2.22
CA PHE A 38 5.53 -8.81 -3.17
C PHE A 38 4.84 -8.95 -4.53
N MET A 39 4.70 -7.83 -5.23
CA MET A 39 3.93 -7.77 -6.47
C MET A 39 4.43 -8.68 -7.60
N THR A 40 5.73 -8.99 -7.65
CA THR A 40 6.26 -9.96 -8.62
C THR A 40 5.68 -11.37 -8.41
N GLY A 41 5.50 -11.80 -7.16
CA GLY A 41 4.89 -13.09 -6.84
C GLY A 41 3.39 -13.12 -7.16
N ASN A 42 2.68 -12.02 -6.89
CA ASN A 42 1.26 -11.91 -7.24
C ASN A 42 1.05 -11.85 -8.76
N ALA A 43 1.95 -11.22 -9.53
CA ALA A 43 1.90 -11.23 -10.99
C ALA A 43 2.02 -12.64 -11.56
N GLN A 44 2.92 -13.46 -11.01
CA GLN A 44 3.01 -14.87 -11.37
C GLN A 44 1.72 -15.63 -11.03
N ARG A 45 1.16 -15.44 -9.83
CA ARG A 45 -0.12 -16.06 -9.42
C ARG A 45 -1.29 -15.62 -10.30
N ALA A 46 -1.35 -14.35 -10.68
CA ALA A 46 -2.38 -13.78 -11.54
C ALA A 46 -2.37 -14.35 -12.96
N VAL A 47 -1.20 -14.77 -13.46
CA VAL A 47 -1.07 -15.43 -14.78
C VAL A 47 -1.24 -16.94 -14.66
N LEU A 48 -0.69 -17.58 -13.62
CA LEU A 48 -0.72 -19.03 -13.46
C LEU A 48 -2.10 -19.59 -13.09
N GLY A 49 -2.95 -18.81 -12.41
CA GLY A 49 -4.32 -19.24 -12.08
C GLY A 49 -5.16 -19.51 -13.34
N TYR A 50 -4.87 -18.84 -14.46
CA TYR A 50 -5.48 -19.12 -15.77
C TYR A 50 -5.13 -20.53 -16.30
N PHE A 51 -3.94 -21.04 -15.98
CA PHE A 51 -3.47 -22.35 -16.46
C PHE A 51 -3.75 -23.50 -15.49
N ARG A 52 -4.15 -23.20 -14.25
CA ARG A 52 -4.40 -24.19 -13.19
C ARG A 52 -5.88 -24.35 -12.80
N ASP A 53 -6.80 -23.78 -13.57
CA ASP A 53 -8.25 -23.73 -13.28
C ASP A 53 -8.59 -23.07 -11.93
N ASP A 54 -7.64 -22.33 -11.33
CA ASP A 54 -7.80 -21.68 -10.03
C ASP A 54 -8.11 -20.19 -10.23
N VAL A 55 -9.26 -19.94 -10.84
CA VAL A 55 -9.67 -18.63 -11.38
C VAL A 55 -9.81 -17.58 -10.28
N VAL A 56 -10.31 -17.98 -9.11
CA VAL A 56 -10.49 -17.08 -7.96
C VAL A 56 -9.14 -16.55 -7.47
N LEU A 57 -8.15 -17.43 -7.40
CA LEU A 57 -6.78 -17.08 -7.02
C LEU A 57 -6.11 -16.13 -8.03
N SER A 58 -6.36 -16.36 -9.32
CA SER A 58 -5.89 -15.49 -10.41
C SER A 58 -6.50 -14.08 -10.34
N VAL A 59 -7.82 -14.00 -10.16
CA VAL A 59 -8.57 -12.74 -10.19
C VAL A 59 -8.22 -11.88 -8.98
N THR A 60 -8.15 -12.47 -7.79
CA THR A 60 -7.76 -11.75 -6.56
C THR A 60 -6.33 -11.23 -6.64
N ALA A 61 -5.37 -12.03 -7.14
CA ALA A 61 -4.00 -11.56 -7.39
C ALA A 61 -3.95 -10.42 -8.44
N GLY A 62 -4.77 -10.50 -9.48
CA GLY A 62 -4.92 -9.44 -10.49
C GLY A 62 -5.49 -8.14 -9.91
N LEU A 63 -6.52 -8.22 -9.08
CA LEU A 63 -7.11 -7.07 -8.40
C LEU A 63 -6.12 -6.41 -7.42
N LEU A 64 -5.33 -7.21 -6.70
CA LEU A 64 -4.26 -6.71 -5.84
C LEU A 64 -3.19 -5.93 -6.64
N LEU A 65 -2.83 -6.42 -7.83
CA LEU A 65 -1.89 -5.70 -8.71
C LEU A 65 -2.49 -4.37 -9.17
N LEU A 66 -3.76 -4.37 -9.58
CA LEU A 66 -4.44 -3.16 -10.03
C LEU A 66 -4.56 -2.12 -8.91
N SER A 67 -4.91 -2.53 -7.70
CA SER A 67 -5.01 -1.62 -6.55
C SER A 67 -3.65 -1.02 -6.18
N PHE A 68 -2.59 -1.84 -6.22
CA PHE A 68 -1.23 -1.36 -5.99
C PHE A 68 -0.78 -0.35 -7.05
N VAL A 69 -0.97 -0.66 -8.33
CA VAL A 69 -0.59 0.24 -9.44
C VAL A 69 -1.37 1.54 -9.36
N ALA A 70 -2.68 1.49 -9.06
CA ALA A 70 -3.48 2.68 -8.86
C ALA A 70 -2.91 3.56 -7.73
N GLY A 71 -2.53 2.97 -6.60
CA GLY A 71 -1.87 3.68 -5.50
C GLY A 71 -0.55 4.34 -5.91
N VAL A 72 0.32 3.62 -6.63
CA VAL A 72 1.60 4.16 -7.14
C VAL A 72 1.38 5.31 -8.12
N VAL A 73 0.40 5.18 -9.03
CA VAL A 73 0.06 6.22 -10.00
C VAL A 73 -0.46 7.46 -9.30
N VAL A 74 -1.40 7.31 -8.35
CA VAL A 74 -1.93 8.42 -7.55
C VAL A 74 -0.79 9.10 -6.78
N ALA A 75 0.08 8.34 -6.12
CA ALA A 75 1.23 8.90 -5.41
C ALA A 75 2.18 9.67 -6.34
N SER A 76 2.46 9.11 -7.52
CA SER A 76 3.34 9.73 -8.53
C SER A 76 2.74 11.02 -9.09
N VAL A 77 1.44 11.03 -9.39
CA VAL A 77 0.71 12.22 -9.84
C VAL A 77 0.69 13.27 -8.73
N CYS A 78 0.40 12.88 -7.49
CA CYS A 78 0.39 13.79 -6.36
C CYS A 78 1.74 14.46 -6.13
N ARG A 79 2.83 13.68 -6.22
CA ARG A 79 4.20 14.20 -6.16
C ARG A 79 4.50 15.19 -7.29
N ARG A 80 4.04 14.90 -8.51
CA ARG A 80 4.33 15.70 -9.70
C ARG A 80 3.50 16.98 -9.79
N HIS A 81 2.24 16.98 -9.36
CA HIS A 81 1.33 18.12 -9.52
C HIS A 81 1.14 18.96 -8.26
N PHE A 82 1.10 18.36 -7.06
CA PHE A 82 0.81 19.08 -5.82
C PHE A 82 2.07 19.37 -4.98
N TRP A 83 3.11 18.55 -5.11
CA TRP A 83 4.30 18.58 -4.24
C TRP A 83 5.60 18.98 -4.95
N VAL A 84 5.55 19.95 -5.87
CA VAL A 84 6.74 20.40 -6.63
C VAL A 84 7.76 21.15 -5.75
N ALA A 85 7.41 21.57 -4.51
CA ALA A 85 8.33 22.32 -3.63
C ALA A 85 8.17 22.07 -2.12
N HIS A 86 7.42 21.06 -1.68
CA HIS A 86 7.12 20.87 -0.25
C HIS A 86 7.85 19.64 0.35
N PRO A 87 8.67 19.82 1.41
CA PRO A 87 9.56 18.78 1.93
C PRO A 87 8.87 17.58 2.60
N HIS A 88 7.57 17.67 2.94
CA HIS A 88 6.84 16.62 3.68
C HIS A 88 5.78 15.88 2.85
N GLY A 89 5.80 15.97 1.52
CA GLY A 89 4.79 15.35 0.67
C GLY A 89 4.56 13.86 0.84
N PRO A 90 5.61 13.03 0.95
CA PRO A 90 5.45 11.60 1.20
C PRO A 90 4.71 11.32 2.52
N THR A 91 5.04 12.04 3.59
CA THR A 91 4.42 11.86 4.90
C THR A 91 2.95 12.23 4.89
N VAL A 92 2.58 13.35 4.26
CA VAL A 92 1.17 13.77 4.15
C VAL A 92 0.36 12.74 3.39
N LEU A 93 0.91 12.21 2.29
CA LEU A 93 0.25 11.17 1.51
C LEU A 93 0.07 9.89 2.34
N THR A 94 1.11 9.45 3.05
CA THR A 94 1.03 8.28 3.94
C THR A 94 -0.02 8.48 5.03
N THR A 95 -0.05 9.64 5.70
CA THR A 95 -1.05 9.94 6.73
C THR A 95 -2.47 9.94 6.16
N PHE A 96 -2.67 10.54 4.99
CA PHE A 96 -3.99 10.57 4.34
C PHE A 96 -4.44 9.17 3.92
N SER A 97 -3.53 8.37 3.35
CA SER A 97 -3.81 6.97 3.00
C SER A 97 -4.14 6.12 4.22
N LEU A 98 -3.42 6.29 5.33
CA LEU A 98 -3.71 5.59 6.59
C LEU A 98 -5.08 6.00 7.15
N LEU A 99 -5.38 7.30 7.14
CA LEU A 99 -6.67 7.80 7.61
C LEU A 99 -7.83 7.30 6.75
N ALA A 100 -7.67 7.29 5.42
CA ALA A 100 -8.64 6.71 4.51
C ALA A 100 -8.81 5.20 4.76
N ALA A 101 -7.72 4.47 4.99
CA ALA A 101 -7.77 3.05 5.33
C ALA A 101 -8.53 2.81 6.64
N THR A 102 -8.26 3.60 7.70
CA THR A 102 -9.00 3.52 8.97
C THR A 102 -10.48 3.82 8.80
N ILE A 103 -10.83 4.80 7.97
CA ILE A 103 -12.25 5.11 7.70
C ILE A 103 -12.93 3.93 7.01
N VAL A 104 -12.29 3.35 5.99
CA VAL A 104 -12.83 2.18 5.27
C VAL A 104 -12.99 0.99 6.22
N ASP A 105 -12.00 0.74 7.08
CA ASP A 105 -12.01 -0.32 8.09
C ASP A 105 -13.20 -0.17 9.06
N VAL A 106 -13.43 1.03 9.58
CA VAL A 106 -14.58 1.33 10.46
C VAL A 106 -15.93 1.10 9.77
N PHE A 107 -16.04 1.41 8.47
CA PHE A 107 -17.27 1.17 7.73
C PHE A 107 -17.50 -0.33 7.45
N ASP A 108 -16.43 -1.10 7.19
CA ASP A 108 -16.52 -2.54 6.95
C ASP A 108 -16.90 -3.30 8.23
N GLU A 109 -16.28 -2.95 9.36
CA GLU A 109 -16.59 -3.56 10.66
C GLU A 109 -17.98 -3.15 11.17
N GLY A 110 -18.39 -1.89 10.93
CA GLY A 110 -19.77 -1.44 11.20
C GLY A 110 -20.83 -2.15 10.35
N TRP A 111 -20.47 -2.62 9.15
CA TRP A 111 -21.36 -3.45 8.31
C TRP A 111 -21.41 -4.90 8.79
N SER A 112 -20.30 -5.42 9.31
CA SER A 112 -20.21 -6.77 9.91
C SER A 112 -21.07 -6.92 11.17
N GLU A 113 -21.12 -5.89 12.03
CA GLU A 113 -21.87 -5.93 13.29
C GLU A 113 -23.39 -5.73 13.14
N SER A 114 -23.87 -5.36 11.95
CA SER A 114 -25.29 -5.13 11.64
C SER A 114 -25.96 -6.26 10.83
N GLN A 115 -25.27 -7.39 10.68
CA GLN A 115 -25.82 -8.68 10.20
C GLN A 115 -25.92 -9.68 11.35
#